data_AF-A0A376CPN9-F1
#
_entry.id   AF-A0A376CPN9-F1
#
_cell.length_a   1.000
_cell.length_b   1.000
_cell.length_c   1.000
_cell.angle_alpha   90.00
_cell.angle_beta   90.00
_cell.angle_gamma   90.00
#
_symmetry.space_group_name_H-M   'P 1'
#
loop_
_entity.id
_entity.type
_entity.pdbx_description
1 polymer ?
#
loop_
_entity_poly.entity_id
_entity_poly.type
_entity_poly.pdbx_seq_one_letter_code
_entity_poly.pdbx_strand_id
1 'polypeptide(L)'
;MADLPGTQALNDELCLRLIGAPDPVAFDGLGGGVSSNSKVMFVGPSDSDDAEVTSLFAQVSPTKRIVDWNGNCGNLTAAILPYARDIGLIPEQDSVIVRNLNSGTLMEVTETQTRFLKPGGEKTVSIFPLGRVTEVKGVPMTLIDVANPIAIVRAHDIGVSLTTRDEMNADPKLLGLLESYRAEAGRMMGLDSTVIPRLALNDGNRVFMTSVGIIHHALPATGILALGAATALGGTVFEGGYAFNHPKGEVTVEASADGDDLHWVALKRTARTIMRGEVFV
;
A
#
# COMPACT_ATOMS: atom_id res chain seq x y z
N MET A 1 20.30 -8.24 -1.01
CA MET A 1 20.46 -8.22 0.47
C MET A 1 21.90 -8.12 0.93
N ALA A 2 22.90 -8.49 0.11
CA ALA A 2 24.31 -8.50 0.52
C ALA A 2 24.86 -7.14 1.01
N ASP A 3 24.28 -6.03 0.55
CA ASP A 3 24.70 -4.68 0.94
C ASP A 3 24.08 -4.19 2.28
N LEU A 4 23.22 -5.00 2.91
CA LEU A 4 22.71 -4.69 4.23
C LEU A 4 23.79 -4.98 5.29
N PRO A 5 24.11 -4.03 6.18
CA PRO A 5 25.12 -4.20 7.22
C PRO A 5 24.72 -5.20 8.34
N GLY A 6 23.50 -5.74 8.29
CA GLY A 6 23.08 -6.91 9.03
C GLY A 6 22.22 -6.59 10.25
N THR A 7 22.68 -5.73 11.16
CA THR A 7 21.87 -5.36 12.34
C THR A 7 20.82 -4.30 12.00
N GLN A 8 19.67 -4.35 12.66
CA GLN A 8 18.59 -3.37 12.45
C GLN A 8 19.08 -1.92 12.60
N ALA A 9 19.86 -1.64 13.65
CA ALA A 9 20.39 -0.30 13.89
C ALA A 9 21.31 0.19 12.76
N LEU A 10 22.13 -0.70 12.19
CA LEU A 10 22.99 -0.35 11.06
C LEU A 10 22.19 -0.20 9.76
N ASN A 11 21.16 -1.03 9.55
CA ASN A 11 20.26 -0.92 8.39
C ASN A 11 19.49 0.41 8.44
N ASP A 12 19.01 0.81 9.63
CA ASP A 12 18.35 2.09 9.85
C ASP A 12 19.31 3.25 9.53
N GLU A 13 20.55 3.19 10.03
CA GLU A 13 21.56 4.22 9.79
C GLU A 13 21.90 4.34 8.30
N LEU A 14 22.07 3.21 7.61
CA LEU A 14 22.31 3.19 6.16
C LEU A 14 21.14 3.89 5.42
N CYS A 15 19.90 3.52 5.71
CA CYS A 15 18.72 4.13 5.10
C CYS A 15 18.62 5.64 5.37
N LEU A 16 18.90 6.08 6.61
CA LEU A 16 18.90 7.49 6.97
C LEU A 16 19.96 8.28 6.19
N ARG A 17 21.18 7.75 6.05
CA ARG A 17 22.28 8.40 5.31
C ARG A 17 22.04 8.41 3.81
N LEU A 18 21.57 7.29 3.22
CA LEU A 18 21.21 7.23 1.79
C LEU A 18 20.17 8.29 1.41
N ILE A 19 19.20 8.53 2.30
CA ILE A 19 18.15 9.53 2.08
C ILE A 19 18.58 10.94 2.46
N GLY A 20 19.53 11.11 3.38
CA GLY A 20 19.89 12.41 3.96
C GLY A 20 18.89 12.87 5.03
N ALA A 21 18.35 11.93 5.83
CA ALA A 21 17.37 12.22 6.88
C ALA A 21 18.00 12.24 8.30
N PRO A 22 17.51 13.07 9.24
CA PRO A 22 16.34 13.93 9.12
C PRO A 22 16.72 15.30 8.56
N ASP A 23 16.16 15.64 7.40
CA ASP A 23 16.26 16.96 6.80
C ASP A 23 15.06 17.13 5.84
N PRO A 24 14.16 18.11 6.07
CA PRO A 24 13.07 18.41 5.15
C PRO A 24 13.53 18.77 3.73
N VAL A 25 14.81 19.09 3.53
CA VAL A 25 15.42 19.34 2.22
C VAL A 25 16.14 18.11 1.68
N ALA A 26 16.56 17.18 2.56
CA ALA A 26 17.44 16.05 2.23
C ALA A 26 18.75 16.49 1.54
N PHE A 27 19.36 17.58 2.02
CA PHE A 27 20.51 18.22 1.37
C PHE A 27 21.72 17.30 1.23
N ASP A 28 21.93 16.41 2.20
CA ASP A 28 23.07 15.49 2.29
C ASP A 28 22.68 14.04 1.95
N GLY A 29 21.84 13.85 0.93
CA GLY A 29 21.41 12.52 0.49
C GLY A 29 20.61 12.52 -0.81
N LEU A 30 20.05 11.35 -1.16
CA LEU A 30 19.30 11.14 -2.40
C LEU A 30 17.78 11.32 -2.25
N GLY A 31 17.31 11.63 -1.04
CA GLY A 31 15.91 11.95 -0.80
C GLY A 31 15.51 13.27 -1.45
N GLY A 32 14.20 13.57 -1.47
CA GLY A 32 13.72 14.88 -1.93
C GLY A 32 12.77 15.54 -0.92
N GLY A 33 13.03 15.34 0.37
CA GLY A 33 12.36 16.08 1.45
C GLY A 33 10.91 15.69 1.77
N VAL A 34 10.28 14.82 0.97
CA VAL A 34 8.89 14.39 1.15
C VAL A 34 8.75 12.87 1.18
N SER A 35 7.69 12.37 1.81
CA SER A 35 7.54 10.92 2.00
C SER A 35 7.50 10.12 0.70
N SER A 36 7.03 10.70 -0.41
CA SER A 36 6.94 10.03 -1.72
C SER A 36 8.30 9.76 -2.37
N ASN A 37 9.34 10.54 -2.05
CA ASN A 37 10.70 10.38 -2.56
C ASN A 37 11.73 10.11 -1.43
N SER A 38 11.24 9.62 -0.28
CA SER A 38 12.06 9.22 0.88
C SER A 38 11.81 7.74 1.17
N LYS A 39 12.35 6.88 0.31
CA LYS A 39 12.05 5.44 0.23
C LYS A 39 13.27 4.68 -0.23
N VAL A 40 13.53 3.54 0.40
CA VAL A 40 14.59 2.61 -0.03
C VAL A 40 13.97 1.25 -0.26
N MET A 41 14.37 0.58 -1.34
CA MET A 41 13.98 -0.81 -1.61
C MET A 41 15.24 -1.61 -1.90
N PHE A 42 15.45 -2.64 -1.10
CA PHE A 42 16.49 -3.63 -1.29
C PHE A 42 15.91 -4.78 -2.09
N VAL A 43 16.65 -5.23 -3.09
CA VAL A 43 16.30 -6.40 -3.90
C VAL A 43 17.48 -7.37 -3.87
N GLY A 44 17.20 -8.66 -3.91
CA GLY A 44 18.23 -9.69 -3.93
C GLY A 44 17.69 -11.03 -4.42
N PRO A 45 18.55 -12.05 -4.55
CA PRO A 45 18.08 -13.41 -4.83
C PRO A 45 17.13 -13.88 -3.73
N SER A 46 16.24 -14.80 -4.10
CA SER A 46 15.42 -15.53 -3.15
C SER A 46 16.14 -16.80 -2.67
N ASP A 47 16.00 -17.12 -1.40
CA ASP A 47 16.40 -18.42 -0.83
C ASP A 47 15.22 -19.42 -0.78
N SER A 48 14.03 -19.03 -1.27
CA SER A 48 12.82 -19.86 -1.28
C SER A 48 12.43 -20.29 -2.70
N ASP A 49 11.86 -21.49 -2.83
CA ASP A 49 11.43 -22.08 -4.11
C ASP A 49 10.20 -21.40 -4.72
N ASP A 50 9.52 -20.55 -3.96
CA ASP A 50 8.27 -19.89 -4.34
C ASP A 50 8.45 -18.45 -4.85
N ALA A 51 9.70 -17.97 -4.93
CA ALA A 51 10.04 -16.69 -5.51
C ALA A 51 11.43 -16.74 -6.15
N GLU A 52 11.64 -15.91 -7.17
CA GLU A 52 12.93 -15.80 -7.86
C GLU A 52 13.81 -14.74 -7.19
N VAL A 53 13.18 -13.67 -6.69
CA VAL A 53 13.85 -12.58 -5.98
C VAL A 53 13.12 -12.21 -4.70
N THR A 54 13.84 -11.63 -3.75
CA THR A 54 13.29 -11.04 -2.53
C THR A 54 13.37 -9.53 -2.58
N SER A 55 12.39 -8.87 -1.95
CA SER A 55 12.40 -7.42 -1.76
C SER A 55 12.21 -7.05 -0.29
N LEU A 56 12.85 -5.98 0.16
CA LEU A 56 12.62 -5.38 1.48
C LEU A 56 12.53 -3.87 1.34
N PHE A 57 11.41 -3.31 1.78
CA PHE A 57 11.09 -1.90 1.72
C PHE A 57 11.33 -1.20 3.06
N ALA A 58 11.90 0.00 2.98
CA ALA A 58 12.08 0.90 4.11
C ALA A 58 11.46 2.27 3.80
N GLN A 59 10.50 2.68 4.63
CA GLN A 59 9.98 4.04 4.64
C GLN A 59 10.84 4.89 5.57
N VAL A 60 11.59 5.84 5.01
CA VAL A 60 12.38 6.78 5.80
C VAL A 60 11.53 8.01 6.11
N SER A 61 11.55 8.50 7.35
CA SER A 61 10.90 9.77 7.70
C SER A 61 11.79 10.93 7.25
N PRO A 62 11.28 11.88 6.44
CA PRO A 62 12.09 13.05 6.05
C PRO A 62 12.48 13.93 7.23
N THR A 63 11.66 13.98 8.28
CA THR A 63 11.78 14.96 9.37
C THR A 63 12.18 14.34 10.72
N LYS A 64 12.27 13.01 10.81
CA LYS A 64 12.60 12.29 12.05
C LYS A 64 13.63 11.20 11.74
N ARG A 65 14.48 10.85 12.71
CA ARG A 65 15.36 9.66 12.62
C ARG A 65 14.58 8.38 12.88
N ILE A 66 13.67 8.05 11.96
CA ILE A 66 12.82 6.87 12.04
C ILE A 66 12.80 6.22 10.67
N VAL A 67 13.02 4.91 10.65
CA VAL A 67 12.83 4.05 9.47
C VAL A 67 11.75 3.02 9.82
N ASP A 68 10.72 2.94 8.98
CA ASP A 68 9.63 1.98 9.14
C ASP A 68 9.77 0.85 8.11
N TRP A 69 9.86 -0.38 8.63
CA TRP A 69 10.05 -1.62 7.88
C TRP A 69 8.78 -2.50 7.88
N ASN A 70 7.64 -2.00 8.34
CA ASN A 70 6.41 -2.81 8.48
C ASN A 70 5.48 -2.74 7.25
N GLY A 71 5.94 -2.15 6.15
CA GLY A 71 5.11 -1.80 5.01
C GLY A 71 5.50 -2.50 3.71
N ASN A 72 4.58 -2.49 2.76
CA ASN A 72 4.87 -2.70 1.34
C ASN A 72 4.74 -1.36 0.61
N CYS A 73 5.54 -1.14 -0.42
CA CYS A 73 5.36 -0.03 -1.35
C CYS A 73 5.12 -0.55 -2.77
N GLY A 74 3.85 -0.79 -3.11
CA GLY A 74 3.45 -1.24 -4.46
C GLY A 74 3.87 -0.30 -5.60
N ASN A 75 4.28 0.93 -5.33
CA ASN A 75 4.85 1.82 -6.34
C ASN A 75 6.30 1.45 -6.69
N LEU A 76 7.12 1.09 -5.70
CA LEU A 76 8.52 0.70 -5.94
C LEU A 76 8.61 -0.74 -6.46
N THR A 77 7.65 -1.61 -6.13
CA THR A 77 7.59 -2.99 -6.63
C THR A 77 7.67 -3.08 -8.15
N ALA A 78 7.08 -2.13 -8.88
CA ALA A 78 7.13 -2.09 -10.34
C ALA A 78 8.56 -1.93 -10.91
N ALA A 79 9.51 -1.45 -10.11
CA ALA A 79 10.90 -1.30 -10.52
C ALA A 79 11.74 -2.57 -10.31
N ILE A 80 11.21 -3.60 -9.64
CA ILE A 80 11.98 -4.80 -9.30
C ILE A 80 12.38 -5.58 -10.56
N LEU A 81 11.44 -5.83 -11.48
CA LEU A 81 11.73 -6.54 -12.73
C LEU A 81 12.85 -5.85 -13.54
N PRO A 82 12.73 -4.55 -13.90
CA PRO A 82 13.79 -3.91 -14.67
C PRO A 82 15.12 -3.80 -13.90
N TYR A 83 15.08 -3.60 -12.56
CA TYR A 83 16.29 -3.61 -11.74
C TYR A 83 16.98 -4.98 -11.76
N ALA A 84 16.24 -6.06 -11.49
CA ALA A 84 16.78 -7.41 -11.40
C ALA A 84 17.39 -7.88 -12.73
N ARG A 85 16.79 -7.49 -13.87
CA ARG A 85 17.39 -7.67 -15.21
C ARG A 85 18.68 -6.87 -15.37
N ASP A 86 18.67 -5.57 -15.04
CA ASP A 86 19.81 -4.65 -15.23
C ASP A 86 21.08 -5.05 -14.45
N ILE A 87 20.92 -5.72 -13.31
CA ILE A 87 22.03 -6.23 -12.50
C ILE A 87 22.28 -7.73 -12.67
N GLY A 88 21.54 -8.41 -13.54
CA GLY A 88 21.73 -9.83 -13.85
C GLY A 88 21.32 -10.80 -12.73
N LEU A 89 20.38 -10.42 -11.86
CA LEU A 89 19.81 -11.32 -10.84
C LEU A 89 18.91 -12.39 -11.45
N ILE A 90 18.26 -12.08 -12.57
CA ILE A 90 17.37 -12.96 -13.33
C ILE A 90 17.74 -12.89 -14.81
N PRO A 91 17.41 -13.92 -15.62
CA PRO A 91 17.57 -13.85 -17.06
C PRO A 91 16.57 -12.86 -17.68
N GLU A 92 16.69 -12.64 -18.99
CA GLU A 92 15.71 -11.83 -19.72
C GLU A 92 14.36 -12.55 -19.82
N GLN A 93 13.35 -12.05 -19.09
CA GLN A 93 12.02 -12.64 -19.00
C GLN A 93 10.93 -11.59 -18.66
N ASP A 94 9.69 -11.83 -19.09
CA ASP A 94 8.63 -10.81 -19.04
C ASP A 94 8.01 -10.57 -17.65
N SER A 95 8.25 -11.48 -16.72
CA SER A 95 7.72 -11.44 -15.36
C SER A 95 8.72 -11.95 -14.35
N VAL A 96 8.62 -11.53 -13.10
CA VAL A 96 9.39 -12.10 -11.98
C VAL A 96 8.50 -12.33 -10.77
N ILE A 97 8.67 -13.47 -10.10
CA ILE A 97 8.03 -13.74 -8.82
C ILE A 97 8.89 -13.19 -7.68
N VAL A 98 8.30 -12.28 -6.91
CA VAL A 98 8.95 -11.53 -5.84
C VAL A 98 8.34 -11.91 -4.50
N ARG A 99 9.18 -12.28 -3.54
CA ARG A 99 8.79 -12.39 -2.13
C ARG A 99 9.10 -11.10 -1.39
N ASN A 100 8.08 -10.43 -0.87
CA ASN A 100 8.27 -9.29 0.01
C ASN A 100 8.61 -9.75 1.43
N LEU A 101 9.82 -9.43 1.91
CA LEU A 101 10.24 -9.79 3.26
C LEU A 101 9.55 -8.99 4.36
N ASN A 102 8.95 -7.82 4.05
CA ASN A 102 8.20 -7.04 5.04
C ASN A 102 6.91 -7.75 5.48
N SER A 103 6.26 -8.51 4.57
CA SER A 103 4.92 -9.07 4.78
C SER A 103 4.79 -10.54 4.46
N GLY A 104 5.79 -11.16 3.83
CA GLY A 104 5.72 -12.52 3.29
C GLY A 104 4.91 -12.64 1.98
N THR A 105 4.34 -11.54 1.49
CA THR A 105 3.49 -11.53 0.28
C THR A 105 4.29 -11.91 -0.96
N LEU A 106 3.71 -12.77 -1.80
CA LEU A 106 4.21 -13.08 -3.13
C LEU A 106 3.59 -12.13 -4.16
N MET A 107 4.41 -11.65 -5.09
CA MET A 107 3.98 -10.75 -6.15
C MET A 107 4.55 -11.21 -7.48
N GLU A 108 3.73 -11.25 -8.52
CA GLU A 108 4.20 -11.35 -9.91
C GLU A 108 4.35 -9.94 -10.47
N VAL A 109 5.56 -9.58 -10.89
CA VAL A 109 5.87 -8.24 -11.43
C VAL A 109 6.19 -8.36 -12.90
N THR A 110 5.44 -7.65 -13.74
CA THR A 110 5.71 -7.45 -15.17
C THR A 110 6.06 -5.98 -15.43
N GLU A 111 6.47 -5.64 -16.65
CA GLU A 111 6.79 -4.25 -17.02
C GLU A 111 5.62 -3.27 -16.87
N THR A 112 4.39 -3.78 -16.95
CA THR A 112 3.18 -2.96 -16.98
C THR A 112 2.23 -3.22 -15.83
N GLN A 113 2.48 -4.25 -15.01
CA GLN A 113 1.56 -4.69 -13.99
C GLN A 113 2.30 -5.31 -12.80
N THR A 114 1.77 -5.09 -11.60
CA THR A 114 2.15 -5.83 -10.40
C THR A 114 0.92 -6.55 -9.86
N ARG A 115 0.97 -7.88 -9.82
CA ARG A 115 -0.06 -8.76 -9.24
C ARG A 115 0.39 -9.23 -7.87
N PHE A 116 -0.47 -9.09 -6.89
CA PHE A 116 -0.31 -9.63 -5.55
C PHE A 116 -0.99 -10.98 -5.55
N LEU A 117 -0.23 -12.04 -5.26
CA LEU A 117 -0.68 -13.42 -5.39
C LEU A 117 -1.24 -13.92 -4.06
N LYS A 118 -2.42 -14.53 -4.11
CA LYS A 118 -3.23 -14.96 -2.96
C LYS A 118 -3.22 -13.96 -1.80
N PRO A 119 -3.54 -12.69 -2.07
CA PRO A 119 -3.40 -11.65 -1.06
C PRO A 119 -4.57 -11.69 -0.10
N GLY A 120 -4.29 -11.52 1.19
CA GLY A 120 -5.30 -11.29 2.21
C GLY A 120 -5.15 -12.11 3.48
N GLY A 121 -5.66 -11.53 4.57
CA GLY A 121 -5.43 -12.05 5.93
C GLY A 121 -3.97 -11.93 6.37
N GLU A 122 -3.21 -10.96 5.87
CA GLU A 122 -1.83 -10.77 6.32
C GLU A 122 -1.73 -10.21 7.74
N LYS A 123 -2.71 -9.38 8.15
CA LYS A 123 -2.76 -8.75 9.47
C LYS A 123 -3.96 -9.22 10.31
N THR A 124 -4.85 -9.97 9.70
CA THR A 124 -6.05 -10.55 10.29
C THR A 124 -6.14 -12.03 9.93
N VAL A 125 -7.05 -12.79 10.55
CA VAL A 125 -7.13 -14.26 10.32
C VAL A 125 -7.73 -14.61 8.94
N SER A 126 -8.39 -13.67 8.26
CA SER A 126 -9.06 -13.89 6.96
C SER A 126 -9.27 -12.59 6.19
N ILE A 127 -9.57 -12.68 4.89
CA ILE A 127 -9.89 -11.52 4.03
C ILE A 127 -11.03 -10.68 4.62
N PHE A 128 -12.08 -11.33 5.13
CA PHE A 128 -13.24 -10.68 5.76
C PHE A 128 -13.36 -11.14 7.22
N PRO A 129 -12.62 -10.52 8.16
CA PRO A 129 -12.59 -10.98 9.55
C PRO A 129 -13.94 -10.98 10.26
N LEU A 130 -14.91 -10.20 9.75
CA LEU A 130 -16.26 -10.05 10.31
C LEU A 130 -17.36 -10.30 9.28
N GLY A 131 -17.05 -11.08 8.23
CA GLY A 131 -17.94 -11.25 7.08
C GLY A 131 -17.90 -10.07 6.10
N ARG A 132 -18.57 -10.23 4.96
CA ARG A 132 -18.48 -9.30 3.82
C ARG A 132 -19.06 -7.92 4.15
N VAL A 133 -20.08 -7.88 4.99
CA VAL A 133 -20.68 -6.66 5.54
C VAL A 133 -20.92 -6.87 7.03
N THR A 134 -20.52 -5.89 7.84
CA THR A 134 -20.76 -5.83 9.27
C THR A 134 -21.25 -4.43 9.63
N GLU A 135 -21.98 -4.30 10.74
CA GLU A 135 -22.33 -3.00 11.28
C GLU A 135 -21.18 -2.44 12.14
N VAL A 136 -20.77 -1.21 11.84
CA VAL A 136 -19.80 -0.44 12.63
C VAL A 136 -20.52 0.83 13.08
N LYS A 137 -20.75 0.97 14.39
CA LYS A 137 -21.56 2.08 14.96
C LYS A 137 -22.95 2.20 14.31
N GLY A 138 -23.58 1.07 13.96
CA GLY A 138 -24.90 1.01 13.31
C GLY A 138 -24.89 1.33 11.82
N VAL A 139 -23.72 1.42 11.19
CA VAL A 139 -23.58 1.67 9.74
C VAL A 139 -23.00 0.44 9.05
N PRO A 140 -23.59 -0.02 7.93
CA PRO A 140 -23.04 -1.15 7.18
C PRO A 140 -21.69 -0.78 6.55
N MET A 141 -20.67 -1.58 6.85
CA MET A 141 -19.32 -1.42 6.34
C MET A 141 -18.73 -2.77 5.91
N THR A 142 -17.78 -2.73 4.98
CA THR A 142 -16.93 -3.89 4.66
C THR A 142 -15.58 -3.68 5.31
N LEU A 143 -15.19 -4.58 6.21
CA LEU A 143 -13.85 -4.63 6.78
C LEU A 143 -13.07 -5.71 6.04
N ILE A 144 -12.06 -5.32 5.27
CA ILE A 144 -11.31 -6.22 4.38
C ILE A 144 -9.81 -6.08 4.61
N ASP A 145 -9.11 -7.20 4.66
CA ASP A 145 -7.66 -7.28 4.77
C ASP A 145 -7.07 -7.93 3.52
N VAL A 146 -6.64 -7.09 2.57
CA VAL A 146 -5.96 -7.50 1.33
C VAL A 146 -4.84 -6.49 1.07
N ALA A 147 -3.59 -6.95 1.10
CA ALA A 147 -2.37 -6.13 1.04
C ALA A 147 -2.18 -5.15 2.21
N ASN A 148 -3.25 -4.49 2.68
CA ASN A 148 -3.37 -3.88 4.00
C ASN A 148 -4.86 -3.79 4.39
N PRO A 149 -5.19 -3.82 5.70
CA PRO A 149 -6.55 -3.62 6.18
C PRO A 149 -7.15 -2.28 5.77
N ILE A 150 -8.37 -2.31 5.23
CA ILE A 150 -9.21 -1.13 5.02
C ILE A 150 -10.64 -1.38 5.52
N ALA A 151 -11.31 -0.29 5.86
CA ALA A 151 -12.73 -0.23 6.15
C ALA A 151 -13.41 0.56 5.03
N ILE A 152 -14.40 -0.02 4.37
CA ILE A 152 -15.14 0.60 3.26
C ILE A 152 -16.52 1.01 3.77
N VAL A 153 -16.93 2.24 3.47
CA VAL A 153 -18.24 2.77 3.81
C VAL A 153 -18.77 3.68 2.69
N ARG A 154 -20.09 3.63 2.47
CA ARG A 154 -20.74 4.59 1.59
C ARG A 154 -20.77 5.94 2.27
N ALA A 155 -20.35 6.98 1.57
CA ALA A 155 -20.23 8.32 2.15
C ALA A 155 -21.58 8.83 2.71
N HIS A 156 -22.68 8.55 2.00
CA HIS A 156 -24.02 8.95 2.43
C HIS A 156 -24.51 8.24 3.70
N ASP A 157 -24.08 7.00 3.97
CA ASP A 157 -24.48 6.24 5.17
C ASP A 157 -23.95 6.87 6.46
N ILE A 158 -22.91 7.70 6.36
CA ILE A 158 -22.35 8.48 7.48
C ILE A 158 -22.59 9.99 7.35
N GLY A 159 -23.46 10.41 6.41
CA GLY A 159 -23.82 11.81 6.20
C GLY A 159 -22.71 12.67 5.58
N VAL A 160 -21.79 12.07 4.82
CA VAL A 160 -20.65 12.75 4.20
C VAL A 160 -20.89 12.92 2.70
N SER A 161 -20.72 14.14 2.20
CA SER A 161 -20.64 14.43 0.76
C SER A 161 -19.18 14.50 0.33
N LEU A 162 -18.81 13.81 -0.75
CA LEU A 162 -17.45 13.85 -1.29
C LEU A 162 -17.24 15.16 -2.07
N THR A 163 -16.62 16.16 -1.45
CA THR A 163 -16.25 17.45 -2.09
C THR A 163 -14.79 17.43 -2.54
N THR A 164 -14.07 18.55 -2.56
CA THR A 164 -12.63 18.54 -2.83
C THR A 164 -11.83 18.05 -1.63
N ARG A 165 -10.63 17.53 -1.88
CA ARG A 165 -9.71 17.13 -0.81
C ARG A 165 -9.44 18.27 0.17
N ASP A 166 -9.22 19.48 -0.35
CA ASP A 166 -8.81 20.60 0.49
C ASP A 166 -9.96 21.06 1.39
N GLU A 167 -11.20 21.07 0.89
CA GLU A 167 -12.39 21.32 1.70
C GLU A 167 -12.58 20.25 2.77
N MET A 168 -12.49 18.97 2.42
CA MET A 168 -12.64 17.88 3.39
C MET A 168 -11.55 17.89 4.46
N ASN A 169 -10.32 18.24 4.10
CA ASN A 169 -9.22 18.38 5.05
C ASN A 169 -9.30 19.66 5.90
N ALA A 170 -10.05 20.67 5.45
CA ALA A 170 -10.27 21.90 6.19
C ALA A 170 -11.39 21.78 7.24
N ASP A 171 -12.11 20.65 7.30
CA ASP A 171 -13.19 20.40 8.27
C ASP A 171 -12.74 19.44 9.40
N PRO A 172 -12.38 19.96 10.59
CA PRO A 172 -11.99 19.12 11.72
C PRO A 172 -13.10 18.20 12.24
N LYS A 173 -14.37 18.57 12.05
CA LYS A 173 -15.50 17.73 12.49
C LYS A 173 -15.63 16.51 11.60
N LEU A 174 -15.49 16.71 10.29
CA LEU A 174 -15.42 15.60 9.33
C LEU A 174 -14.25 14.68 9.66
N LEU A 175 -13.03 15.21 9.81
CA LEU A 175 -11.86 14.38 10.13
C LEU A 175 -12.03 13.60 11.43
N GLY A 176 -12.61 14.22 12.48
CA GLY A 176 -12.93 13.54 13.73
C GLY A 176 -13.99 12.44 13.57
N LEU A 177 -15.01 12.66 12.75
CA LEU A 177 -16.01 11.65 12.42
C LEU A 177 -15.37 10.44 11.73
N LEU A 178 -14.58 10.68 10.67
CA LEU A 178 -13.88 9.65 9.91
C LEU A 178 -12.93 8.84 10.81
N GLU A 179 -12.17 9.53 11.67
CA GLU A 179 -11.28 8.88 12.63
C GLU A 179 -12.04 7.99 13.62
N SER A 180 -13.22 8.42 14.07
CA SER A 180 -14.04 7.60 14.98
C SER A 180 -14.51 6.28 14.35
N TYR A 181 -14.84 6.27 13.05
CA TYR A 181 -15.18 5.03 12.33
C TYR A 181 -13.95 4.18 12.07
N ARG A 182 -12.82 4.80 11.70
CA ARG A 182 -11.55 4.12 11.49
C ARG A 182 -11.09 3.39 12.76
N ALA A 183 -11.13 4.06 13.90
CA ALA A 183 -10.71 3.52 15.19
C ALA A 183 -11.61 2.36 15.62
N GLU A 184 -12.93 2.48 15.46
CA GLU A 184 -13.86 1.40 15.77
C GLU A 184 -13.67 0.18 14.85
N ALA A 185 -13.52 0.40 13.55
CA ALA A 185 -13.21 -0.66 12.60
C ALA A 185 -11.90 -1.37 12.96
N GLY A 186 -10.85 -0.62 13.32
CA GLY A 186 -9.57 -1.20 13.75
C GLY A 186 -9.70 -2.05 15.02
N ARG A 187 -10.45 -1.56 16.02
CA ARG A 187 -10.75 -2.31 17.24
C ARG A 187 -11.48 -3.62 16.92
N MET A 188 -12.49 -3.58 16.04
CA MET A 188 -13.26 -4.75 15.65
C MET A 188 -12.44 -5.76 14.83
N MET A 189 -11.49 -5.30 14.02
CA MET A 189 -10.55 -6.16 13.28
C MET A 189 -9.42 -6.71 14.16
N GLY A 190 -9.32 -6.32 15.43
CA GLY A 190 -8.22 -6.73 16.32
C GLY A 190 -6.87 -6.09 15.99
N LEU A 191 -6.87 -4.92 15.32
CA LEU A 191 -5.67 -4.24 14.87
C LEU A 191 -5.15 -3.28 15.96
N ASP A 192 -3.90 -3.47 16.37
CA ASP A 192 -3.18 -2.50 17.22
C ASP A 192 -2.45 -1.46 16.36
N SER A 193 -3.21 -0.49 15.82
CA SER A 193 -2.64 0.55 14.97
C SER A 193 -3.42 1.86 14.93
N THR A 194 -2.67 2.95 14.86
CA THR A 194 -3.19 4.31 14.60
C THR A 194 -3.23 4.65 13.10
N VAL A 195 -2.72 3.77 12.23
CA VAL A 195 -2.59 4.02 10.78
C VAL A 195 -3.50 3.10 9.96
N ILE A 196 -3.66 1.85 10.40
CA ILE A 196 -4.58 0.88 9.79
C ILE A 196 -5.74 0.56 10.74
N PRO A 197 -6.92 0.18 10.24
CA PRO A 197 -7.28 0.15 8.83
C PRO A 197 -7.39 1.58 8.27
N ARG A 198 -7.26 1.73 6.95
CA ARG A 198 -7.62 3.01 6.29
C ARG A 198 -9.12 3.04 6.03
N LEU A 199 -9.72 4.21 6.09
CA LEU A 199 -11.15 4.36 5.80
C LEU A 199 -11.33 4.79 4.33
N ALA A 200 -11.98 3.95 3.54
CA ALA A 200 -12.40 4.23 2.17
C ALA A 200 -13.85 4.70 2.15
N LEU A 201 -14.08 5.87 1.57
CA LEU A 201 -15.39 6.48 1.37
C LEU A 201 -15.75 6.35 -0.10
N ASN A 202 -16.82 5.63 -0.43
CA ASN A 202 -17.33 5.57 -1.80
C ASN A 202 -18.69 6.26 -1.94
N ASP A 203 -18.90 6.91 -3.08
CA ASP A 203 -20.18 7.42 -3.55
C ASP A 203 -20.29 7.04 -5.04
N GLY A 204 -20.97 5.92 -5.32
CA GLY A 204 -20.90 5.25 -6.62
C GLY A 204 -19.45 4.94 -7.01
N ASN A 205 -18.99 5.50 -8.14
CA ASN A 205 -17.64 5.31 -8.65
C ASN A 205 -16.62 6.33 -8.12
N ARG A 206 -16.98 7.22 -7.19
CA ARG A 206 -16.05 8.20 -6.63
C ARG A 206 -15.55 7.73 -5.27
N VAL A 207 -14.24 7.74 -5.08
CA VAL A 207 -13.60 7.17 -3.90
C VAL A 207 -12.58 8.12 -3.29
N PHE A 208 -12.71 8.33 -1.98
CA PHE A 208 -11.76 9.02 -1.13
C PHE A 208 -11.23 8.03 -0.09
N MET A 209 -9.99 8.23 0.38
CA MET A 209 -9.46 7.38 1.45
C MET A 209 -8.62 8.19 2.42
N THR A 210 -8.73 7.84 3.71
CA THR A 210 -7.91 8.45 4.75
C THR A 210 -6.49 7.89 4.77
N SER A 211 -5.56 8.72 5.23
CA SER A 211 -4.17 8.37 5.48
C SER A 211 -3.63 9.26 6.59
N VAL A 212 -3.35 8.68 7.76
CA VAL A 212 -2.79 9.40 8.92
C VAL A 212 -3.63 10.63 9.30
N GLY A 213 -4.94 10.41 9.52
CA GLY A 213 -5.88 11.43 10.01
C GLY A 213 -6.38 12.45 8.98
N ILE A 214 -5.93 12.39 7.72
CA ILE A 214 -6.36 13.29 6.64
C ILE A 214 -6.79 12.52 5.39
N ILE A 215 -7.46 13.19 4.45
CA ILE A 215 -7.74 12.67 3.11
C ILE A 215 -6.44 12.59 2.30
N HIS A 216 -6.17 11.40 1.77
CA HIS A 216 -5.03 11.14 0.90
C HIS A 216 -5.13 11.96 -0.39
N HIS A 217 -3.99 12.43 -0.90
CA HIS A 217 -3.92 13.29 -2.11
C HIS A 217 -4.37 12.60 -3.42
N ALA A 218 -4.56 11.28 -3.38
CA ALA A 218 -5.05 10.41 -4.43
C ALA A 218 -5.67 9.19 -3.71
N LEU A 219 -5.24 7.96 -4.01
CA LEU A 219 -5.47 6.79 -3.17
C LEU A 219 -4.17 6.04 -2.89
N PRO A 220 -4.01 5.45 -1.70
CA PRO A 220 -2.94 4.50 -1.42
C PRO A 220 -3.07 3.27 -2.34
N ALA A 221 -1.97 2.82 -2.94
CA ALA A 221 -1.99 1.68 -3.86
C ALA A 221 -2.57 0.39 -3.24
N THR A 222 -2.20 0.10 -1.99
CA THR A 222 -2.74 -1.07 -1.27
C THR A 222 -4.23 -0.96 -0.99
N GLY A 223 -4.74 0.26 -0.76
CA GLY A 223 -6.18 0.50 -0.66
C GLY A 223 -6.92 0.26 -1.97
N ILE A 224 -6.33 0.63 -3.12
CA ILE A 224 -6.90 0.35 -4.45
C ILE A 224 -6.99 -1.17 -4.69
N LEU A 225 -5.96 -1.93 -4.33
CA LEU A 225 -5.95 -3.39 -4.45
C LEU A 225 -7.07 -4.03 -3.61
N ALA A 226 -7.26 -3.57 -2.36
CA ALA A 226 -8.33 -4.05 -1.50
C ALA A 226 -9.73 -3.72 -2.05
N LEU A 227 -9.91 -2.57 -2.70
CA LEU A 227 -11.16 -2.26 -3.41
C LEU A 227 -11.38 -3.18 -4.61
N GLY A 228 -10.32 -3.54 -5.35
CA GLY A 228 -10.39 -4.54 -6.41
C GLY A 228 -10.77 -5.92 -5.91
N ALA A 229 -10.24 -6.34 -4.76
CA ALA A 229 -10.65 -7.57 -4.08
C ALA A 229 -12.12 -7.53 -3.65
N ALA A 230 -12.56 -6.41 -3.06
CA ALA A 230 -13.95 -6.22 -2.65
C ALA A 230 -14.92 -6.32 -3.83
N THR A 231 -14.51 -5.84 -5.02
CA THR A 231 -15.24 -6.02 -6.28
C THR A 231 -15.25 -7.48 -6.72
N ALA A 232 -14.09 -8.14 -6.78
CA ALA A 232 -13.97 -9.52 -7.28
C ALA A 232 -14.71 -10.53 -6.43
N LEU A 233 -14.62 -10.38 -5.10
CA LEU A 233 -15.25 -11.30 -4.16
C LEU A 233 -16.77 -11.02 -4.03
N GLY A 234 -17.24 -9.82 -4.37
CA GLY A 234 -18.67 -9.46 -4.33
C GLY A 234 -19.28 -9.39 -2.93
N GLY A 235 -20.57 -9.02 -2.85
CA GLY A 235 -21.30 -8.96 -1.58
C GLY A 235 -20.76 -7.96 -0.55
N THR A 236 -20.00 -6.95 -0.99
CA THR A 236 -19.44 -5.88 -0.15
C THR A 236 -20.24 -4.59 -0.31
N VAL A 237 -19.94 -3.56 0.50
CA VAL A 237 -20.56 -2.22 0.36
C VAL A 237 -19.91 -1.36 -0.74
N PHE A 238 -18.88 -1.88 -1.43
CA PHE A 238 -18.17 -1.13 -2.46
C PHE A 238 -18.91 -1.13 -3.79
N GLU A 239 -19.11 0.06 -4.36
CA GLU A 239 -19.93 0.25 -5.57
C GLU A 239 -19.12 0.70 -6.80
N GLY A 240 -17.81 0.92 -6.63
CA GLY A 240 -16.97 1.50 -7.68
C GLY A 240 -16.49 0.52 -8.76
N GLY A 241 -16.70 -0.79 -8.59
CA GLY A 241 -16.28 -1.79 -9.56
C GLY A 241 -14.75 -1.83 -9.75
N TYR A 242 -14.30 -2.09 -10.98
CA TYR A 242 -12.87 -2.19 -11.34
C TYR A 242 -12.26 -0.87 -11.82
N ALA A 243 -13.07 0.17 -12.05
CA ALA A 243 -12.61 1.47 -12.51
C ALA A 243 -13.35 2.58 -11.76
N PHE A 244 -12.61 3.41 -11.03
CA PHE A 244 -13.19 4.43 -10.16
C PHE A 244 -12.36 5.71 -10.10
N ASN A 245 -13.05 6.80 -9.79
CA ASN A 245 -12.50 8.15 -9.71
C ASN A 245 -11.96 8.45 -8.31
N HIS A 246 -10.78 9.03 -8.26
CA HIS A 246 -10.15 9.56 -7.05
C HIS A 246 -9.73 11.04 -7.27
N PRO A 247 -9.23 11.76 -6.25
CA PRO A 247 -8.95 13.21 -6.36
C PRO A 247 -7.97 13.65 -7.46
N LYS A 248 -7.27 12.72 -8.11
CA LYS A 248 -6.26 12.99 -9.16
C LYS A 248 -6.60 12.38 -10.52
N GLY A 249 -7.78 11.79 -10.69
CA GLY A 249 -8.20 11.16 -11.93
C GLY A 249 -8.83 9.79 -11.69
N GLU A 250 -8.75 8.95 -12.70
CA GLU A 250 -9.30 7.60 -12.68
C GLU A 250 -8.22 6.57 -12.40
N VAL A 251 -8.59 5.49 -11.71
CA VAL A 251 -7.74 4.30 -11.54
C VAL A 251 -8.51 3.06 -11.94
N THR A 252 -7.80 2.13 -12.58
CA THR A 252 -8.29 0.77 -12.87
C THR A 252 -7.52 -0.22 -12.00
N VAL A 253 -8.24 -1.15 -11.40
CA VAL A 253 -7.71 -2.29 -10.66
C VAL A 253 -8.21 -3.57 -11.32
N GLU A 254 -7.36 -4.59 -11.37
CA GLU A 254 -7.73 -5.90 -11.89
C GLU A 254 -7.67 -6.90 -10.74
N ALA A 255 -8.52 -7.92 -10.76
CA ALA A 255 -8.49 -8.99 -9.77
C ALA A 255 -9.09 -10.27 -10.36
N SER A 256 -8.69 -11.41 -9.79
CA SER A 256 -9.24 -12.72 -10.11
C SER A 256 -9.64 -13.41 -8.82
N ALA A 257 -10.88 -13.88 -8.77
CA ALA A 257 -11.39 -14.71 -7.69
C ALA A 257 -12.28 -15.83 -8.26
N ASP A 258 -12.34 -16.97 -7.57
CA ASP A 258 -13.31 -18.03 -7.80
C ASP A 258 -14.09 -18.29 -6.49
N GLY A 259 -15.35 -17.85 -6.46
CA GLY A 259 -16.14 -17.82 -5.22
C GLY A 259 -15.49 -16.96 -4.13
N ASP A 260 -15.07 -17.60 -3.05
CA ASP A 260 -14.39 -16.95 -1.91
C ASP A 260 -12.85 -17.00 -2.04
N ASP A 261 -12.30 -17.69 -3.05
CA ASP A 261 -10.85 -17.82 -3.26
C ASP A 261 -10.31 -16.66 -4.11
N LEU A 262 -9.60 -15.71 -3.48
CA LEU A 262 -8.95 -14.60 -4.17
C LEU A 262 -7.58 -15.04 -4.71
N HIS A 263 -7.47 -15.26 -6.01
CA HIS A 263 -6.23 -15.69 -6.62
C HIS A 263 -5.20 -14.56 -6.72
N TRP A 264 -5.61 -13.37 -7.17
CA TRP A 264 -4.74 -12.20 -7.25
C TRP A 264 -5.50 -10.89 -7.38
N VAL A 265 -4.82 -9.79 -7.03
CA VAL A 265 -5.22 -8.40 -7.33
C VAL A 265 -4.04 -7.66 -7.96
N ALA A 266 -4.31 -6.72 -8.86
CA ALA A 266 -3.26 -6.11 -9.68
C ALA A 266 -3.49 -4.63 -9.97
N LEU A 267 -2.37 -3.92 -10.09
CA LEU A 267 -2.34 -2.54 -10.57
C LEU A 267 -1.41 -2.39 -11.75
N LYS A 268 -1.85 -1.61 -12.73
CA LYS A 268 -0.98 -1.17 -13.82
C LYS A 268 0.02 -0.15 -13.30
N ARG A 269 1.29 -0.36 -13.61
CA ARG A 269 2.40 0.48 -13.16
C ARG A 269 3.49 0.48 -14.23
N THR A 270 4.32 1.50 -14.19
CA THR A 270 5.52 1.61 -15.01
C THR A 270 6.68 2.01 -14.13
N ALA A 271 7.89 1.65 -14.54
CA ALA A 271 9.12 2.04 -13.87
C ALA A 271 10.14 2.49 -14.92
N ARG A 272 11.06 3.35 -14.48
CA ARG A 272 12.16 3.84 -15.32
C ARG A 272 13.38 4.09 -14.45
N THR A 273 14.53 3.57 -14.87
CA THR A 273 15.81 3.90 -14.24
C THR A 273 16.13 5.38 -14.45
N ILE A 274 16.42 6.09 -13.36
CA ILE A 274 16.80 7.52 -13.39
C ILE A 274 18.33 7.66 -13.42
N MET A 275 19.02 6.93 -12.54
CA MET A 275 20.48 6.98 -12.38
C MET A 275 21.00 5.61 -11.91
N ARG A 276 22.24 5.26 -12.28
CA ARG A 276 22.99 4.08 -11.81
C ARG A 276 24.40 4.52 -11.43
N GLY A 277 24.90 4.06 -10.28
CA GLY A 277 26.23 4.43 -9.79
C GLY A 277 26.44 4.02 -8.34
N GLU A 278 27.46 4.62 -7.72
CA GLU A 278 27.81 4.42 -6.31
C GLU A 278 27.28 5.57 -5.45
N VAL A 279 26.82 5.25 -4.25
CA VAL A 279 26.36 6.23 -3.25
C VAL A 279 27.34 6.21 -2.09
N PHE A 280 27.82 7.37 -1.69
CA PHE A 280 28.72 7.52 -0.56
C PHE A 280 27.91 7.89 0.66
N VAL A 281 28.04 7.08 1.72
CA VAL A 281 27.44 7.36 3.03
C VAL A 281 28.52 7.64 4.04
#